data_AF-A0A452VCF2-F1
#
_entry.id   AF-A0A452VCF2-F1
#
_cell.length_a   1.000
_cell.length_b   1.000
_cell.length_c   1.000
_cell.angle_alpha   90.00
_cell.angle_beta   90.00
_cell.angle_gamma   90.00
#
_symmetry.space_group_name_H-M   'P 1'
#
loop_
_entity.id
_entity.type
_entity.pdbx_description
1 polymer ?
#
loop_
_entity_poly.entity_id
_entity_poly.type
_entity_poly.pdbx_seq_one_letter_code
_entity_poly.pdbx_strand_id
1 'polypeptide(L)'
;GGQNQRGQCMGEAPTETGHPSRWAPRILCFEHGRFWLVINEKGNMVTARQEPRLVLISLTCEGDALTLSAAYTKDLQLPLKTPATNAVYKCRVHGLEIEGRDCGDAAAQWITSFLKTQPYRLVHFEPHLRPRNSHQILDAFRPTDQVAYSDASPFLILSEASLADLNSRLEKKVKVTNFRPNIVISGCGVYAEDSWDELLIGDVILKRIMACSRCVLTTVDPDIGIMNRKEPLETLKSYRLCDPSEQKPYGKSPLFGQYFVLESTGTIKVGDPVYLLGH
;
A
#
# COMPACT_ATOMS: atom_id res chain seq x y z
N GLY A 1 21.61 46.17 37.34
CA GLY A 1 22.53 45.39 36.48
C GLY A 1 22.13 43.94 36.55
N GLY A 2 21.96 43.29 35.39
CA GLY A 2 21.58 41.88 35.30
C GLY A 2 20.57 41.62 34.18
N GLN A 3 20.98 41.81 32.92
CA GLN A 3 20.27 41.34 31.74
C GLN A 3 20.67 39.89 31.41
N ASN A 4 19.70 39.15 30.86
CA ASN A 4 19.81 38.06 29.87
C ASN A 4 20.75 36.86 30.13
N GLN A 5 20.21 35.64 29.97
CA GLN A 5 20.21 34.96 28.67
C GLN A 5 19.35 33.67 28.72
N ARG A 6 18.36 33.60 27.82
CA ARG A 6 17.67 32.37 27.44
C ARG A 6 18.51 31.69 26.35
N GLY A 7 18.87 30.42 26.55
CA GLY A 7 19.54 29.61 25.52
C GLY A 7 18.55 29.16 24.47
N GLN A 8 18.53 29.84 23.32
CA GLN A 8 18.00 29.34 22.05
C GLN A 8 19.11 28.54 21.37
N CYS A 9 18.90 27.26 21.12
CA CYS A 9 19.73 26.51 20.18
C CYS A 9 19.27 26.86 18.76
N MET A 10 19.92 27.86 18.16
CA MET A 10 19.86 28.15 16.73
C MET A 10 20.87 27.26 16.02
N GLY A 11 20.39 26.33 15.19
CA GLY A 11 21.22 25.64 14.21
C GLY A 11 21.09 26.36 12.87
N GLU A 12 22.20 26.92 12.39
CA GLU A 12 22.33 27.62 11.11
C GLU A 12 22.09 26.68 9.91
N ALA A 13 21.44 27.21 8.88
CA ALA A 13 21.21 26.54 7.60
C ALA A 13 22.42 26.74 6.67
N PRO A 14 22.86 25.71 5.91
CA PRO A 14 23.77 25.90 4.79
C PRO A 14 23.00 26.25 3.50
N THR A 15 23.44 27.29 2.80
CA THR A 15 22.97 27.72 1.48
C THR A 15 23.64 26.98 0.32
N GLU A 16 22.80 26.62 -0.66
CA GLU A 16 23.01 26.42 -2.10
C GLU A 16 24.13 25.51 -2.65
N THR A 17 23.70 24.46 -3.38
CA THR A 17 23.97 24.18 -4.81
C THR A 17 24.02 22.66 -5.05
N GLY A 18 23.01 22.12 -5.73
CA GLY A 18 22.98 20.70 -6.08
C GLY A 18 21.67 20.34 -6.75
N HIS A 19 21.77 19.73 -7.93
CA HIS A 19 20.68 19.31 -8.82
C HIS A 19 19.38 18.91 -8.13
N PRO A 20 18.20 19.23 -8.71
CA PRO A 20 16.93 18.75 -8.18
C PRO A 20 16.90 17.23 -8.37
N SER A 21 17.28 16.52 -7.31
CA SER A 21 16.98 15.11 -7.18
C SER A 21 15.44 15.04 -7.15
N ARG A 22 14.87 14.67 -8.30
CA ARG A 22 13.44 14.39 -8.48
C ARG A 22 13.08 13.17 -7.62
N TRP A 23 13.01 13.36 -6.32
CA TRP A 23 12.20 12.57 -5.42
C TRP A 23 10.79 13.15 -5.52
N ALA A 24 10.15 12.94 -6.67
CA ALA A 24 8.71 13.08 -6.73
C ALA A 24 8.17 12.01 -5.77
N PRO A 25 7.45 12.39 -4.68
CA PRO A 25 6.70 11.38 -3.96
C PRO A 25 5.81 10.72 -5.01
N ARG A 26 5.93 9.40 -5.20
CA ARG A 26 4.87 8.63 -5.85
C ARG A 26 3.70 8.75 -4.87
N ILE A 27 2.95 9.85 -4.96
CA ILE A 27 1.65 10.01 -4.36
C ILE A 27 0.80 8.97 -5.09
N LEU A 28 0.90 7.72 -4.64
CA LEU A 28 -0.19 6.77 -4.74
C LEU A 28 -1.38 7.54 -4.19
N CYS A 29 -2.33 7.86 -5.06
CA CYS A 29 -3.49 8.65 -4.73
C CYS A 29 -4.13 8.08 -3.46
N PHE A 30 -3.87 8.69 -2.31
CA PHE A 30 -4.31 8.17 -1.01
C PHE A 30 -5.84 8.19 -0.94
N GLU A 31 -6.43 9.22 -1.55
CA GLU A 31 -7.88 9.40 -1.73
C GLU A 31 -8.52 8.30 -2.59
N HIS A 32 -7.75 7.62 -3.45
CA HIS A 32 -8.23 6.52 -4.30
C HIS A 32 -7.39 5.24 -4.10
N GLY A 33 -6.94 4.99 -2.88
CA GLY A 33 -6.11 3.82 -2.54
C GLY A 33 -6.79 2.48 -2.90
N ARG A 34 -6.20 1.72 -3.84
CA ARG A 34 -6.57 0.33 -4.21
C ARG A 34 -8.02 0.17 -4.72
N PHE A 35 -8.53 1.17 -5.44
CA PHE A 35 -9.81 1.10 -6.17
C PHE A 35 -9.67 0.72 -7.65
N TRP A 36 -8.46 0.39 -8.12
CA TRP A 36 -8.25 -0.19 -9.45
C TRP A 36 -7.72 -1.61 -9.39
N LEU A 37 -8.16 -2.44 -10.32
CA LEU A 37 -7.84 -3.84 -10.41
C LEU A 37 -7.52 -4.23 -11.86
N VAL A 38 -6.42 -4.96 -12.05
CA VAL A 38 -6.16 -5.64 -13.32
C VAL A 38 -6.81 -7.02 -13.28
N ILE A 39 -7.64 -7.31 -14.27
CA ILE A 39 -8.31 -8.61 -14.43
C ILE A 39 -7.90 -9.29 -15.73
N ASN A 40 -7.90 -10.62 -15.72
CA ASN A 40 -7.81 -11.42 -16.93
C ASN A 40 -9.18 -11.60 -17.60
N GLU A 41 -9.20 -12.26 -18.76
CA GLU A 41 -10.43 -12.53 -19.53
C GLU A 41 -11.52 -13.28 -18.74
N LYS A 42 -11.13 -14.03 -17.70
CA LYS A 42 -12.05 -14.77 -16.82
C LYS A 42 -12.56 -13.91 -15.65
N GLY A 43 -12.24 -12.62 -15.60
CA GLY A 43 -12.59 -11.72 -14.50
C GLY A 43 -11.79 -11.92 -13.21
N ASN A 44 -10.73 -12.73 -13.22
CA ASN A 44 -9.93 -12.95 -12.02
C ASN A 44 -8.85 -11.88 -11.89
N MET A 45 -8.61 -11.43 -10.65
CA MET A 45 -7.51 -10.55 -10.31
C MET A 45 -6.17 -11.12 -10.80
N VAL A 46 -5.38 -10.25 -11.42
CA VAL A 46 -3.98 -10.50 -11.76
C VAL A 46 -3.11 -9.81 -10.72
N THR A 47 -2.28 -10.59 -10.04
CA THR A 47 -1.39 -10.07 -8.99
C THR A 47 0.05 -10.03 -9.45
N ALA A 48 0.87 -9.20 -8.80
CA ALA A 48 2.33 -9.21 -9.03
C ALA A 48 3.02 -10.52 -8.58
N ARG A 49 2.28 -11.46 -7.96
CA ARG A 49 2.76 -12.83 -7.74
C ARG A 49 2.80 -13.62 -9.05
N GLN A 50 1.83 -13.36 -9.93
CA GLN A 50 1.68 -14.02 -11.23
C GLN A 50 2.38 -13.24 -12.33
N GLU A 51 2.23 -11.91 -12.33
CA GLU A 51 2.83 -11.00 -13.30
C GLU A 51 3.63 -9.90 -12.59
N PRO A 52 4.89 -10.18 -12.20
CA PRO A 52 5.70 -9.25 -11.41
C PRO A 52 5.90 -7.88 -12.04
N ARG A 53 5.86 -7.77 -13.38
CA ARG A 53 6.03 -6.48 -14.09
C ARG A 53 4.88 -5.51 -13.84
N LEU A 54 3.75 -5.95 -13.25
CA LEU A 54 2.68 -5.06 -12.80
C LEU A 54 3.18 -3.96 -11.86
N VAL A 55 4.22 -4.21 -11.05
CA VAL A 55 4.76 -3.21 -10.11
C VAL A 55 5.42 -2.02 -10.81
N LEU A 56 5.73 -2.16 -12.10
CA LEU A 56 6.36 -1.13 -12.94
C LEU A 56 5.35 -0.14 -13.51
N ILE A 57 4.06 -0.47 -13.44
CA ILE A 57 2.98 0.44 -13.84
C ILE A 57 2.72 1.38 -12.67
N SER A 58 2.94 2.67 -12.91
CA SER A 58 2.53 3.74 -12.02
C SER A 58 1.16 4.25 -12.42
N LEU A 59 0.35 4.57 -11.40
CA LEU A 59 -0.96 5.16 -11.56
C LEU A 59 -1.01 6.43 -10.72
N THR A 60 -1.18 7.57 -11.37
CA THR A 60 -1.23 8.89 -10.73
C THR A 60 -2.52 9.59 -11.10
N CYS A 61 -3.08 10.35 -10.16
CA CYS A 61 -4.30 11.12 -10.37
C CYS A 61 -3.96 12.61 -10.22
N GLU A 62 -4.34 13.42 -11.20
CA GLU A 62 -4.18 14.87 -11.18
C GLU A 62 -5.47 15.51 -11.71
N GLY A 63 -6.15 16.29 -10.86
CA GLY A 63 -7.49 16.78 -11.16
C GLY A 63 -8.45 15.62 -11.49
N ASP A 64 -9.14 15.73 -12.63
CA ASP A 64 -10.06 14.70 -13.14
C ASP A 64 -9.38 13.69 -14.09
N ALA A 65 -8.04 13.63 -14.12
CA ALA A 65 -7.29 12.72 -14.99
C ALA A 65 -6.56 11.63 -14.20
N LEU A 66 -6.65 10.41 -14.71
CA LEU A 66 -5.91 9.23 -14.29
C LEU A 66 -4.82 8.95 -15.33
N THR A 67 -3.55 8.88 -14.92
CA THR A 67 -2.44 8.59 -15.82
C THR A 67 -1.81 7.24 -15.48
N LEU A 68 -1.71 6.38 -16.49
CA LEU A 68 -0.95 5.14 -16.47
C LEU A 68 0.43 5.38 -17.11
N SER A 69 1.48 5.10 -16.37
CA SER A 69 2.87 5.33 -16.78
C SER A 69 3.73 4.09 -16.54
N ALA A 70 4.63 3.81 -17.48
CA ALA A 70 5.67 2.81 -17.32
C ALA A 70 6.90 3.19 -18.14
N ALA A 71 8.09 2.75 -17.71
CA ALA A 71 9.33 3.06 -18.42
C ALA A 71 9.27 2.62 -19.89
N TYR A 72 9.76 3.47 -20.79
CA TYR A 72 9.80 3.24 -22.25
C TYR A 72 8.42 3.00 -22.90
N THR A 73 7.34 3.41 -22.24
CA THR A 73 5.97 3.31 -22.74
C THR A 73 5.36 4.71 -22.72
N LYS A 74 4.65 5.10 -23.79
CA LYS A 74 3.93 6.37 -23.81
C LYS A 74 2.85 6.35 -22.74
N ASP A 75 2.80 7.40 -21.91
CA ASP A 75 1.77 7.54 -20.89
C ASP A 75 0.37 7.53 -21.50
N LEU A 76 -0.56 6.89 -20.79
CA LEU A 76 -1.98 6.88 -21.15
C LEU A 76 -2.76 7.68 -20.12
N GLN A 77 -3.42 8.73 -20.58
CA GLN A 77 -4.37 9.50 -19.78
C GLN A 77 -5.80 8.99 -20.00
N LEU A 78 -6.53 8.85 -18.90
CA LEU A 78 -7.91 8.41 -18.81
C LEU A 78 -8.68 9.39 -17.92
N PRO A 79 -10.01 9.49 -18.05
CA PRO A 79 -10.82 10.21 -17.06
C PRO A 79 -10.75 9.48 -15.71
N LEU A 80 -10.60 10.22 -14.62
CA LEU A 80 -10.57 9.68 -13.26
C LEU A 80 -11.91 9.00 -12.91
N LYS A 81 -13.02 9.64 -13.31
CA LYS A 81 -14.35 9.04 -13.27
C LYS A 81 -14.57 8.24 -14.54
N THR A 82 -14.55 6.92 -14.40
CA THR A 82 -14.83 6.00 -15.51
C THR A 82 -16.22 6.30 -16.10
N PRO A 83 -16.37 6.36 -17.43
CA PRO A 83 -17.68 6.62 -18.05
C PRO A 83 -18.73 5.61 -17.59
N ALA A 84 -19.89 6.10 -17.14
CA ALA A 84 -20.99 5.26 -16.68
C ALA A 84 -21.55 4.32 -17.76
N THR A 85 -21.29 4.63 -19.04
CA THR A 85 -21.62 3.80 -20.20
C THR A 85 -20.75 2.54 -20.32
N ASN A 86 -19.60 2.50 -19.64
CA ASN A 86 -18.71 1.34 -19.69
C ASN A 86 -19.33 0.17 -18.94
N ALA A 87 -19.02 -1.04 -19.39
CA ALA A 87 -19.53 -2.27 -18.78
C ALA A 87 -19.05 -2.42 -17.33
N VAL A 88 -19.89 -3.03 -16.49
CA VAL A 88 -19.48 -3.55 -15.18
C VAL A 88 -19.16 -5.03 -15.33
N TYR A 89 -17.96 -5.42 -14.94
CA TYR A 89 -17.57 -6.82 -14.90
C TYR A 89 -17.77 -7.39 -13.50
N LYS A 90 -18.27 -8.63 -13.44
CA LYS A 90 -18.11 -9.48 -12.26
C LYS A 90 -16.67 -9.95 -12.21
N CYS A 91 -16.00 -9.64 -11.11
CA CYS A 91 -14.60 -9.93 -10.88
C CYS A 91 -14.43 -10.85 -9.67
N ARG A 92 -13.22 -11.39 -9.51
CA ARG A 92 -12.86 -12.22 -8.37
C ARG A 92 -11.53 -11.80 -7.77
N VAL A 93 -11.54 -11.42 -6.50
CA VAL A 93 -10.35 -11.02 -5.72
C VAL A 93 -10.18 -12.03 -4.59
N HIS A 94 -9.08 -12.80 -4.66
CA HIS A 94 -8.79 -13.92 -3.75
C HIS A 94 -9.97 -14.89 -3.57
N GLY A 95 -10.67 -15.21 -4.65
CA GLY A 95 -11.81 -16.14 -4.63
C GLY A 95 -13.17 -15.50 -4.37
N LEU A 96 -13.21 -14.32 -3.74
CA LEU A 96 -14.45 -13.60 -3.43
C LEU A 96 -14.91 -12.72 -4.59
N GLU A 97 -16.22 -12.68 -4.81
CA GLU A 97 -16.83 -11.88 -5.87
C GLU A 97 -16.83 -10.39 -5.51
N ILE A 98 -16.57 -9.56 -6.52
CA ILE A 98 -16.67 -8.10 -6.46
C ILE A 98 -16.91 -7.58 -7.88
N GLU A 99 -17.39 -6.36 -8.01
CA GLU A 99 -17.63 -5.73 -9.31
C GLU A 99 -16.58 -4.65 -9.61
N GLY A 100 -16.45 -4.32 -10.90
CA GLY A 100 -15.61 -3.22 -11.35
C GLY A 100 -16.06 -2.67 -12.70
N ARG A 101 -16.12 -1.34 -12.79
CA ARG A 101 -16.39 -0.60 -14.02
C ARG A 101 -15.17 -0.66 -14.92
N ASP A 102 -15.37 -1.09 -16.16
CA ASP A 102 -14.30 -1.17 -17.13
C ASP A 102 -13.70 0.19 -17.50
N CYS A 103 -12.37 0.32 -17.50
CA CYS A 103 -11.67 1.57 -17.83
C CYS A 103 -11.48 1.80 -19.35
N GLY A 104 -12.09 0.96 -20.19
CA GLY A 104 -12.08 1.09 -21.65
C GLY A 104 -10.94 0.35 -22.35
N ASP A 105 -11.09 0.21 -23.67
CA ASP A 105 -10.15 -0.57 -24.49
C ASP A 105 -8.76 0.04 -24.57
N ALA A 106 -8.63 1.37 -24.46
CA ALA A 106 -7.33 2.03 -24.40
C ALA A 106 -6.52 1.55 -23.18
N ALA A 107 -7.14 1.44 -22.01
CA ALA A 107 -6.50 0.94 -20.79
C ALA A 107 -6.11 -0.54 -20.93
N ALA A 108 -7.02 -1.36 -21.46
CA ALA A 108 -6.77 -2.77 -21.72
C ALA A 108 -5.59 -2.98 -22.67
N GLN A 109 -5.61 -2.30 -23.82
CA GLN A 109 -4.54 -2.36 -24.83
C GLN A 109 -3.21 -1.89 -24.25
N TRP A 110 -3.19 -0.80 -23.47
CA TRP A 110 -1.96 -0.27 -22.88
C TRP A 110 -1.32 -1.27 -21.91
N ILE A 111 -2.11 -1.84 -20.99
CA ILE A 111 -1.62 -2.83 -20.02
C ILE A 111 -1.15 -4.11 -20.72
N THR A 112 -1.95 -4.64 -21.64
CA THR A 112 -1.58 -5.84 -22.40
C THR A 112 -0.34 -5.61 -23.25
N SER A 113 -0.21 -4.46 -23.90
CA SER A 113 0.99 -4.14 -24.71
C SER A 113 2.24 -4.00 -23.86
N PHE A 114 2.13 -3.40 -22.67
CA PHE A 114 3.26 -3.27 -21.77
C PHE A 114 3.73 -4.63 -21.24
N LEU A 115 2.79 -5.45 -20.76
CA LEU A 115 3.09 -6.74 -20.14
C LEU A 115 3.49 -7.81 -21.18
N LYS A 116 2.98 -7.72 -22.42
CA LYS A 116 3.25 -8.66 -23.53
C LYS A 116 2.90 -10.11 -23.18
N THR A 117 1.80 -10.29 -22.46
CA THR A 117 1.30 -11.60 -22.04
C THR A 117 -0.11 -11.83 -22.60
N GLN A 118 -1.02 -12.39 -21.80
CA GLN A 118 -2.44 -12.51 -22.14
C GLN A 118 -3.18 -11.16 -22.07
N PRO A 119 -4.37 -11.06 -22.67
CA PRO A 119 -5.24 -9.90 -22.57
C PRO A 119 -5.65 -9.60 -21.13
N TYR A 120 -5.59 -8.32 -20.78
CA TYR A 120 -5.95 -7.81 -19.47
C TYR A 120 -6.84 -6.59 -19.60
N ARG A 121 -7.67 -6.37 -18.59
CA ARG A 121 -8.48 -5.14 -18.47
C ARG A 121 -8.22 -4.48 -17.13
N LEU A 122 -8.30 -3.15 -17.12
CA LEU A 122 -8.31 -2.36 -15.91
C LEU A 122 -9.75 -2.06 -15.53
N VAL A 123 -10.14 -2.37 -14.31
CA VAL A 123 -11.45 -2.01 -13.76
C VAL A 123 -11.29 -1.10 -12.56
N HIS A 124 -12.28 -0.23 -12.35
CA HIS A 124 -12.36 0.73 -11.25
C HIS A 124 -13.58 0.40 -10.37
N PHE A 125 -13.38 0.43 -9.06
CA PHE A 125 -14.46 0.24 -8.09
C PHE A 125 -15.19 1.57 -7.84
N GLU A 126 -16.49 1.59 -8.06
CA GLU A 126 -17.32 2.78 -7.82
C GLU A 126 -18.01 2.69 -6.45
N PRO A 127 -18.22 3.80 -5.73
CA PRO A 127 -18.78 3.77 -4.37
C PRO A 127 -20.16 3.13 -4.21
N HIS A 128 -20.95 3.05 -5.28
CA HIS A 128 -22.27 2.41 -5.27
C HIS A 128 -22.21 0.89 -5.51
N LEU A 129 -21.06 0.36 -5.92
CA LEU A 129 -20.85 -1.09 -6.05
C LEU A 129 -20.67 -1.71 -4.66
N ARG A 130 -21.00 -3.00 -4.56
CA ARG A 130 -20.87 -3.72 -3.30
C ARG A 130 -19.39 -4.01 -2.98
N PRO A 131 -18.82 -3.51 -1.87
CA PRO A 131 -17.46 -3.83 -1.47
C PRO A 131 -17.35 -5.26 -0.93
N ARG A 132 -16.11 -5.76 -0.82
CA ARG A 132 -15.80 -7.00 -0.10
C ARG A 132 -15.79 -6.74 1.39
N ASN A 133 -16.14 -7.77 2.15
CA ASN A 133 -16.14 -7.73 3.61
C ASN A 133 -14.84 -8.33 4.15
N SER A 134 -14.10 -7.55 4.94
CA SER A 134 -12.83 -8.00 5.54
C SER A 134 -13.00 -9.18 6.48
N HIS A 135 -14.12 -9.27 7.20
CA HIS A 135 -14.45 -10.38 8.10
C HIS A 135 -14.58 -11.73 7.38
N GLN A 136 -15.01 -11.72 6.11
CA GLN A 136 -15.06 -12.94 5.29
C GLN A 136 -13.67 -13.43 4.86
N ILE A 137 -12.66 -12.57 4.96
CA ILE A 137 -11.27 -12.86 4.58
C ILE A 137 -10.49 -13.31 5.80
N LEU A 138 -10.62 -12.56 6.91
CA LEU A 138 -9.98 -12.82 8.19
C LEU A 138 -10.99 -12.50 9.31
N ASP A 139 -11.24 -13.47 10.18
CA ASP A 139 -12.26 -13.41 11.24
C ASP A 139 -12.03 -12.31 12.29
N ALA A 140 -10.78 -11.85 12.43
CA ALA A 140 -10.39 -10.77 13.33
C ALA A 140 -11.01 -9.40 12.99
N PHE A 141 -11.45 -9.17 11.74
CA PHE A 141 -12.11 -7.92 11.34
C PHE A 141 -13.57 -7.88 11.79
N ARG A 142 -14.16 -6.68 11.90
CA ARG A 142 -15.58 -6.53 12.20
C ARG A 142 -16.42 -6.87 10.95
N PRO A 143 -17.66 -7.36 11.10
CA PRO A 143 -18.56 -7.58 9.97
C PRO A 143 -18.86 -6.32 9.14
N THR A 144 -18.63 -5.13 9.69
CA THR A 144 -18.80 -3.84 9.02
C THR A 144 -17.56 -3.36 8.28
N ASP A 145 -16.40 -3.99 8.48
CA ASP A 145 -15.16 -3.57 7.84
C ASP A 145 -15.17 -3.98 6.36
N GLN A 146 -14.95 -3.01 5.49
CA GLN A 146 -15.09 -3.15 4.05
C GLN A 146 -13.83 -2.76 3.31
N VAL A 147 -13.59 -3.45 2.19
CA VAL A 147 -12.49 -3.16 1.27
C VAL A 147 -12.96 -3.32 -0.17
N ALA A 148 -12.40 -2.52 -1.08
CA ALA A 148 -12.54 -2.74 -2.52
C ALA A 148 -11.61 -3.88 -2.95
N TYR A 149 -10.46 -3.56 -3.56
CA TYR A 149 -9.54 -4.55 -4.10
C TYR A 149 -8.32 -4.85 -3.21
N SER A 150 -8.28 -4.31 -1.99
CA SER A 150 -7.28 -4.70 -0.99
C SER A 150 -7.34 -6.18 -0.65
N ASP A 151 -6.19 -6.73 -0.22
CA ASP A 151 -6.09 -8.14 0.15
C ASP A 151 -7.01 -8.49 1.32
N ALA A 152 -6.95 -7.73 2.42
CA ALA A 152 -7.76 -7.95 3.61
C ALA A 152 -8.16 -6.66 4.37
N SER A 153 -7.22 -5.73 4.56
CA SER A 153 -7.42 -4.53 5.37
C SER A 153 -7.48 -3.24 4.54
N PRO A 154 -8.26 -2.23 4.97
CA PRO A 154 -8.24 -0.90 4.36
C PRO A 154 -6.89 -0.19 4.54
N PHE A 155 -6.22 -0.36 5.69
CA PHE A 155 -4.96 0.32 5.99
C PHE A 155 -3.88 -0.66 6.45
N LEU A 156 -2.70 -0.55 5.84
CA LEU A 156 -1.47 -1.16 6.33
C LEU A 156 -0.54 -0.05 6.82
N ILE A 157 -0.12 -0.15 8.08
CA ILE A 157 0.85 0.75 8.71
C ILE A 157 2.17 0.02 8.87
N LEU A 158 3.28 0.73 8.66
CA LEU A 158 4.64 0.24 8.87
C LEU A 158 5.52 1.37 9.42
N SER A 159 6.43 1.10 10.35
CA SER A 159 7.38 2.12 10.78
C SER A 159 8.66 2.15 9.94
N GLU A 160 9.27 3.33 9.82
CA GLU A 160 10.61 3.47 9.22
C GLU A 160 11.66 2.69 10.01
N ALA A 161 11.51 2.63 11.34
CA ALA A 161 12.39 1.89 12.23
C ALA A 161 12.37 0.38 11.95
N SER A 162 11.19 -0.22 11.75
CA SER A 162 11.04 -1.62 11.34
C SER A 162 11.69 -1.89 9.98
N LEU A 163 11.53 -0.98 9.02
CA LEU A 163 12.18 -1.08 7.71
C LEU A 163 13.71 -0.98 7.81
N ALA A 164 14.21 -0.08 8.64
CA ALA A 164 15.64 0.07 8.90
C ALA A 164 16.25 -1.18 9.57
N ASP A 165 15.55 -1.76 10.57
CA ASP A 165 16.00 -3.00 11.22
C ASP A 165 16.06 -4.16 10.22
N LEU A 166 15.01 -4.36 9.41
CA LEU A 166 15.04 -5.38 8.36
C LEU A 166 16.19 -5.13 7.39
N ASN A 167 16.38 -3.89 6.95
CA ASN A 167 17.45 -3.53 6.05
C ASN A 167 18.83 -3.77 6.67
N SER A 168 19.02 -3.63 7.98
CA SER A 168 20.29 -3.94 8.63
C SER A 168 20.69 -5.43 8.51
N ARG A 169 19.69 -6.31 8.32
CA ARG A 169 19.83 -7.77 8.22
C ARG A 169 19.94 -8.29 6.78
N LEU A 170 19.83 -7.41 5.78
CA LEU A 170 19.84 -7.77 4.36
C LEU A 170 21.12 -7.31 3.65
N GLU A 171 21.67 -8.14 2.75
CA GLU A 171 22.70 -7.71 1.79
C GLU A 171 22.13 -6.66 0.83
N LYS A 172 21.07 -7.02 0.08
CA LYS A 172 20.36 -6.11 -0.80
C LYS A 172 19.22 -5.44 -0.04
N LYS A 173 19.35 -4.13 0.19
CA LYS A 173 18.33 -3.35 0.89
C LYS A 173 17.02 -3.30 0.08
N VAL A 174 15.91 -3.32 0.80
CA VAL A 174 14.55 -3.20 0.26
C VAL A 174 13.95 -1.85 0.59
N LYS A 175 12.96 -1.44 -0.20
CA LYS A 175 12.24 -0.18 -0.03
C LYS A 175 10.89 -0.43 0.64
N VAL A 176 10.30 0.63 1.17
CA VAL A 176 8.93 0.59 1.71
C VAL A 176 7.90 0.10 0.67
N THR A 177 8.16 0.34 -0.61
CA THR A 177 7.33 -0.09 -1.74
C THR A 177 7.27 -1.61 -1.91
N ASN A 178 8.27 -2.38 -1.43
CA ASN A 178 8.20 -3.85 -1.39
C ASN A 178 7.06 -4.34 -0.48
N PHE A 179 6.69 -3.53 0.51
CA PHE A 179 5.75 -3.88 1.58
C PHE A 179 4.37 -3.24 1.41
N ARG A 180 4.26 -2.25 0.52
CA ARG A 180 3.03 -1.56 0.10
C ARG A 180 2.16 -1.04 1.27
N PRO A 181 2.75 -0.45 2.34
CA PRO A 181 1.94 0.20 3.36
C PRO A 181 1.18 1.38 2.77
N ASN A 182 0.08 1.74 3.42
CA ASN A 182 -0.59 2.99 3.20
C ASN A 182 0.17 4.07 3.98
N ILE A 183 0.30 3.91 5.31
CA ILE A 183 0.91 4.91 6.20
C ILE A 183 2.28 4.42 6.64
N VAL A 184 3.27 5.31 6.59
CA VAL A 184 4.63 5.07 7.10
C VAL A 184 4.88 6.04 8.24
N ILE A 185 5.27 5.53 9.40
CA ILE A 185 5.46 6.33 10.62
C ILE A 185 6.93 6.35 11.00
N SER A 186 7.47 7.55 11.23
CA SER A 186 8.85 7.78 11.70
C SER A 186 8.87 8.12 13.19
N GLY A 187 10.07 8.30 13.77
CA GLY A 187 10.22 8.80 15.15
C GLY A 187 9.81 7.83 16.26
N CYS A 188 9.82 6.52 16.00
CA CYS A 188 9.45 5.48 16.96
C CYS A 188 10.51 4.36 17.04
N GLY A 189 10.35 3.46 18.01
CA GLY A 189 11.19 2.29 18.17
C GLY A 189 10.96 1.23 17.08
N VAL A 190 11.94 0.35 16.91
CA VAL A 190 11.85 -0.80 16.00
C VAL A 190 10.65 -1.68 16.40
N TYR A 191 9.75 -1.97 15.46
CA TYR A 191 8.50 -2.71 15.67
C TYR A 191 7.53 -2.08 16.68
N ALA A 192 7.65 -0.79 16.97
CA ALA A 192 6.73 -0.10 17.88
C ALA A 192 5.27 -0.19 17.40
N GLU A 193 5.04 -0.31 16.08
CA GLU A 193 3.70 -0.47 15.53
C GLU A 193 2.97 -1.73 16.02
N ASP A 194 3.70 -2.76 16.44
CA ASP A 194 3.12 -4.02 16.90
C ASP A 194 2.27 -3.83 18.18
N SER A 195 2.54 -2.79 18.98
CA SER A 195 1.86 -2.49 20.24
C SER A 195 0.88 -1.32 20.17
N TRP A 196 0.71 -0.67 19.02
CA TRP A 196 -0.21 0.46 18.88
C TRP A 196 -1.64 -0.04 18.69
N ASP A 197 -2.45 -0.01 19.73
CA ASP A 197 -3.84 -0.47 19.62
C ASP A 197 -4.75 0.56 18.92
N GLU A 198 -4.66 1.83 19.30
CA GLU A 198 -5.44 2.92 18.70
C GLU A 198 -4.56 4.15 18.47
N LEU A 199 -4.65 4.71 17.26
CA LEU A 199 -3.87 5.87 16.83
C LEU A 199 -4.79 7.03 16.47
N LEU A 200 -4.41 8.23 16.91
CA LEU A 200 -4.94 9.50 16.42
C LEU A 200 -3.90 10.17 15.52
N ILE A 201 -4.27 10.46 14.28
CA ILE A 201 -3.44 11.16 13.30
C ILE A 201 -4.31 12.24 12.66
N GLY A 202 -3.98 13.52 12.84
CA GLY A 202 -4.90 14.60 12.52
C GLY A 202 -6.24 14.40 13.24
N ASP A 203 -7.34 14.31 12.47
CA ASP A 203 -8.70 14.03 12.98
C ASP A 203 -9.13 12.57 12.80
N VAL A 204 -8.22 11.70 12.35
CA VAL A 204 -8.49 10.30 12.03
C VAL A 204 -8.12 9.40 13.20
N ILE A 205 -9.06 8.54 13.59
CA ILE A 205 -8.80 7.46 14.55
C ILE A 205 -8.70 6.14 13.81
N LEU A 206 -7.59 5.44 14.00
CA LEU A 206 -7.32 4.13 13.44
C LEU A 206 -7.16 3.11 14.56
N LYS A 207 -7.82 1.95 14.43
CA LYS A 207 -7.71 0.84 15.37
C LYS A 207 -6.96 -0.33 14.76
N ARG A 208 -5.98 -0.87 15.47
CA ARG A 208 -5.21 -2.05 15.06
C ARG A 208 -6.09 -3.29 15.17
N ILE A 209 -6.01 -4.14 14.16
CA ILE A 209 -6.71 -5.43 14.13
C ILE A 209 -5.74 -6.57 14.37
N MET A 210 -4.70 -6.65 13.54
CA MET A 210 -3.76 -7.77 13.56
C MET A 210 -2.51 -7.44 12.74
N ALA A 211 -1.47 -8.27 12.87
CA ALA A 211 -0.26 -8.11 12.08
C ALA A 211 -0.47 -8.48 10.59
N CYS A 212 0.31 -7.86 9.71
CA CYS A 212 0.35 -8.19 8.29
C CYS A 212 1.32 -9.37 8.06
N SER A 213 0.75 -10.54 7.73
CA SER A 213 1.54 -11.68 7.28
C SER A 213 2.11 -11.45 5.89
N ARG A 214 3.42 -11.68 5.72
CA ARG A 214 4.11 -11.41 4.47
C ARG A 214 4.14 -12.63 3.55
N CYS A 215 4.01 -12.35 2.27
CA CYS A 215 4.04 -13.36 1.21
C CYS A 215 5.15 -13.06 0.18
N VAL A 216 5.28 -13.95 -0.80
CA VAL A 216 6.30 -13.88 -1.86
C VAL A 216 6.30 -12.57 -2.66
N LEU A 217 5.19 -11.83 -2.68
CA LEU A 217 5.11 -10.54 -3.38
C LEU A 217 6.15 -9.53 -2.87
N THR A 218 6.56 -9.62 -1.60
CA THR A 218 7.63 -8.78 -1.03
C THR A 218 8.98 -8.95 -1.75
N THR A 219 9.19 -10.09 -2.42
CA THR A 219 10.42 -10.45 -3.14
C THR A 219 10.44 -9.94 -4.60
N VAL A 220 9.37 -9.26 -5.04
CA VAL A 220 9.35 -8.57 -6.32
C VAL A 220 10.08 -7.24 -6.16
N ASP A 221 11.11 -7.03 -6.98
CA ASP A 221 11.83 -5.77 -7.03
C ASP A 221 10.95 -4.70 -7.70
N PRO A 222 10.59 -3.61 -7.00
CA PRO A 222 9.66 -2.60 -7.50
C PRO A 222 10.23 -1.74 -8.64
N ASP A 223 11.56 -1.74 -8.84
CA ASP A 223 12.20 -0.92 -9.88
C ASP A 223 12.36 -1.67 -11.21
N ILE A 224 12.47 -3.00 -11.16
CA ILE A 224 12.71 -3.84 -12.35
C ILE A 224 11.63 -4.89 -12.61
N GLY A 225 10.70 -5.11 -11.66
CA GLY A 225 9.59 -6.05 -11.84
C GLY A 225 10.03 -7.50 -11.95
N ILE A 226 11.10 -7.88 -11.24
CA ILE A 226 11.65 -9.25 -11.22
C ILE A 226 11.53 -9.82 -9.81
N MET A 227 11.08 -11.06 -9.72
CA MET A 227 10.91 -11.80 -8.46
C MET A 227 12.12 -12.70 -8.20
N ASN A 228 12.84 -12.50 -7.10
CA ASN A 228 13.97 -13.36 -6.71
C ASN A 228 13.56 -14.58 -5.84
N ARG A 229 12.29 -14.60 -5.37
CA ARG A 229 11.65 -15.65 -4.54
C ARG A 229 12.31 -15.98 -3.19
N LYS A 230 13.32 -15.22 -2.76
CA LYS A 230 14.04 -15.45 -1.49
C LYS A 230 13.91 -14.24 -0.58
N GLU A 231 14.57 -13.15 -0.94
CA GLU A 231 14.66 -11.97 -0.09
C GLU A 231 13.62 -10.91 -0.46
N PRO A 232 13.02 -10.21 0.54
CA PRO A 232 13.38 -10.19 1.96
C PRO A 232 12.65 -11.24 2.83
N LEU A 233 11.93 -12.17 2.20
CA LEU A 233 10.99 -13.04 2.90
C LEU A 233 11.69 -14.11 3.76
N GLU A 234 12.79 -14.70 3.28
CA GLU A 234 13.59 -15.66 4.05
C GLU A 234 14.22 -15.00 5.29
N THR A 235 14.79 -13.81 5.13
CA THR A 235 15.28 -13.04 6.28
C THR A 235 14.18 -12.76 7.29
N LEU A 236 13.00 -12.30 6.85
CA LEU A 236 11.86 -12.09 7.73
C LEU A 236 11.42 -13.38 8.45
N LYS A 237 11.38 -14.53 7.76
CA LYS A 237 11.07 -15.82 8.39
C LYS A 237 12.05 -16.24 9.48
N SER A 238 13.29 -15.75 9.46
CA SER A 238 14.28 -16.14 10.46
C SER A 238 14.03 -15.52 11.85
N TYR A 239 13.33 -14.39 11.94
CA TYR A 239 13.17 -13.66 13.21
C TYR A 239 11.81 -12.99 13.44
N ARG A 240 10.89 -13.00 12.45
CA ARG A 240 9.57 -12.36 12.54
C ARG A 240 8.41 -13.34 12.42
N LEU A 241 8.60 -14.61 12.75
CA LEU A 241 7.47 -15.53 12.90
C LEU A 241 6.68 -15.18 14.18
N CYS A 242 5.38 -15.40 14.15
CA CYS A 242 4.54 -15.21 15.33
C CYS A 242 4.89 -16.24 16.42
N ASP A 243 4.47 -15.96 17.65
CA ASP A 243 4.50 -16.95 18.71
C ASP A 243 3.67 -18.18 18.31
N PRO A 244 4.09 -19.42 18.67
CA PRO A 244 3.30 -20.63 18.40
C PRO A 244 1.85 -20.56 18.88
N SER A 245 1.57 -19.86 19.98
CA SER A 245 0.21 -19.66 20.51
C SER A 245 -0.68 -18.81 19.60
N GLU A 246 -0.09 -17.94 18.77
CA GLU A 246 -0.80 -17.06 17.82
C GLU A 246 -0.77 -17.60 16.39
N GLN A 247 -0.35 -18.85 16.19
CA GLN A 247 -0.13 -19.40 14.86
C GLN A 247 -1.40 -19.58 14.03
N LYS A 248 -2.59 -19.68 14.64
CA LYS A 248 -3.85 -19.96 13.93
C LYS A 248 -4.14 -18.95 12.79
N PRO A 249 -4.10 -17.61 13.02
CA PRO A 249 -4.33 -16.63 11.94
C PRO A 249 -3.13 -16.42 11.00
N TYR A 250 -1.90 -16.71 11.41
CA TYR A 250 -0.69 -16.32 10.66
C TYR A 250 0.07 -17.49 9.99
N GLY A 251 -0.14 -18.71 10.46
CA GLY A 251 0.59 -19.89 10.01
C GLY A 251 2.11 -19.75 10.20
N LYS A 252 2.87 -20.00 9.13
CA LYS A 252 4.34 -19.86 9.12
C LYS A 252 4.81 -18.62 8.35
N SER A 253 3.92 -17.64 8.18
CA SER A 253 4.26 -16.39 7.51
C SER A 253 4.86 -15.41 8.51
N PRO A 254 5.96 -14.71 8.15
CA PRO A 254 6.51 -13.70 9.03
C PRO A 254 5.64 -12.44 9.05
N LEU A 255 5.69 -11.71 10.15
CA LEU A 255 4.88 -10.54 10.46
C LEU A 255 5.69 -9.26 10.26
N PHE A 256 5.20 -8.34 9.44
CA PHE A 256 5.88 -7.07 9.21
C PHE A 256 4.90 -5.97 8.81
N GLY A 257 4.69 -4.99 9.69
CA GLY A 257 3.61 -4.00 9.57
C GLY A 257 2.27 -4.55 10.09
N GLN A 258 1.32 -3.64 10.28
CA GLN A 258 0.09 -3.89 11.03
C GLN A 258 -1.14 -3.44 10.24
N TYR A 259 -2.20 -4.24 10.29
CA TYR A 259 -3.49 -3.89 9.70
C TYR A 259 -4.31 -3.04 10.67
N PHE A 260 -4.83 -1.94 10.14
CA PHE A 260 -5.68 -1.00 10.85
C PHE A 260 -7.01 -0.83 10.13
N VAL A 261 -8.05 -0.47 10.89
CA VAL A 261 -9.37 -0.07 10.40
C VAL A 261 -9.69 1.34 10.87
N LEU A 262 -10.64 1.96 10.20
CA LEU A 262 -11.12 3.30 10.53
C LEU A 262 -12.11 3.23 11.69
N GLU A 263 -11.93 4.08 12.69
CA GLU A 263 -12.93 4.37 13.72
C GLU A 263 -13.54 5.77 13.52
N SER A 264 -12.74 6.75 13.11
CA SER A 264 -13.21 8.10 12.79
C SER A 264 -12.64 8.58 11.46
N THR A 265 -13.50 9.08 10.58
CA THR A 265 -13.12 9.68 9.30
C THR A 265 -12.51 11.06 9.48
N GLY A 266 -11.59 11.43 8.60
CA GLY A 266 -10.94 12.74 8.62
C GLY A 266 -9.87 12.80 7.53
N THR A 267 -8.96 13.76 7.66
CA THR A 267 -7.81 13.90 6.75
C THR A 267 -6.52 13.74 7.54
N ILE A 268 -5.57 13.02 6.94
CA ILE A 268 -4.19 12.94 7.42
C ILE A 268 -3.25 13.50 6.36
N LYS A 269 -2.13 14.06 6.80
CA LYS A 269 -1.09 14.62 5.94
C LYS A 269 0.28 14.14 6.40
N VAL A 270 1.22 14.12 5.46
CA VAL A 270 2.63 13.89 5.80
C VAL A 270 3.08 15.01 6.73
N GLY A 271 3.69 14.63 7.85
CA GLY A 271 4.12 15.55 8.90
C GLY A 271 3.15 15.69 10.06
N ASP A 272 1.94 15.13 9.98
CA ASP A 272 1.03 15.11 11.13
C ASP A 272 1.63 14.28 12.27
N PRO A 273 1.55 14.75 13.53
CA PRO A 273 1.94 13.96 14.68
C PRO A 273 1.01 12.76 14.84
N VAL A 274 1.57 11.65 15.35
CA VAL A 274 0.84 10.43 15.66
C VAL A 274 0.76 10.31 17.17
N TYR A 275 -0.46 10.21 17.71
CA TYR A 275 -0.70 10.02 19.13
C TYR A 275 -1.24 8.61 19.38
N LEU A 276 -0.66 7.90 20.35
CA LEU A 276 -1.24 6.67 20.87
C LEU A 276 -2.39 7.05 21.80
N LEU A 277 -3.59 6.54 21.54
CA LEU A 277 -4.73 6.68 22.45
C LEU A 277 -4.58 5.65 23.58
N GLY A 278 -4.70 6.12 24.81
CA GLY A 278 -4.63 5.26 25.99
C GLY A 278 -5.93 4.46 26.18
N HIS A 279 -5.79 3.28 26.80
CA HIS A 279 -6.91 2.52 27.37
C HIS A 279 -7.44 3.19 28.63
#